data_AF-A0A970ZLT3-F1
#
_entry.id   AF-A0A970ZLT3-F1
#
_cell.length_a   1.000
_cell.length_b   1.000
_cell.length_c   1.000
_cell.angle_alpha   90.00
_cell.angle_beta   90.00
_cell.angle_gamma   90.00
#
_symmetry.space_group_name_H-M   'P 1'
#
loop_
_entity.id
_entity.type
_entity.pdbx_description
1 polymer ?
#
loop_
_entity_poly.entity_id
_entity_poly.type
_entity_poly.pdbx_seq_one_letter_code
_entity_poly.pdbx_strand_id
1 'polypeptide(L)'
;MEKSYRHYFALQKEPFVSDISHQEILVTPVIAGVQDRFHYALRLGAIALVTGEIGSGKSTALRYCIGGLHPSEYRVLFVTASSGSILELYRQILGTLGVDNVGSSRAKMTRRI
;
A
#
# COMPACT_ATOMS: atom_id res chain seq x y z
N MET A 1 -33.76 -13.65 18.43
CA MET A 1 -33.01 -12.47 17.94
C MET A 1 -31.98 -13.02 16.97
N GLU A 2 -31.89 -12.64 15.72
CA GLU A 2 -32.02 -11.29 15.17
C GLU A 2 -32.80 -11.32 13.85
N LYS A 3 -33.68 -10.34 13.63
CA LYS A 3 -33.67 -9.69 12.33
C LYS A 3 -32.30 -9.03 12.25
N SER A 4 -31.38 -9.58 11.46
CA SER A 4 -30.00 -9.10 11.27
C SER A 4 -29.97 -7.58 11.34
N TYR A 5 -29.14 -6.99 12.21
CA TYR A 5 -29.03 -5.53 12.38
C TYR A 5 -28.94 -4.78 11.04
N ARG A 6 -28.38 -5.41 10.01
CA ARG A 6 -28.35 -4.90 8.63
C ARG A 6 -29.74 -4.65 8.06
N HIS A 7 -30.69 -5.55 8.28
CA HIS A 7 -32.08 -5.35 7.88
C HIS A 7 -32.76 -4.25 8.70
N TYR A 8 -32.49 -4.21 10.02
CA TYR A 8 -33.02 -3.15 10.90
C TYR A 8 -32.57 -1.75 10.47
N PHE A 9 -31.30 -1.59 10.11
CA PHE A 9 -30.70 -0.33 9.67
C PHE A 9 -30.69 -0.13 8.14
N ALA A 10 -31.35 -1.00 7.38
CA ALA A 10 -31.36 -0.99 5.91
C ALA A 10 -29.95 -0.90 5.25
N LEU A 11 -28.95 -1.53 5.86
CA LEU A 11 -27.58 -1.56 5.36
C LEU A 11 -27.46 -2.51 4.17
N GLN A 12 -26.95 -1.98 3.04
CA GLN A 12 -26.72 -2.77 1.82
C GLN A 12 -25.53 -3.72 1.97
N LYS A 13 -24.50 -3.32 2.71
CA LYS A 13 -23.27 -4.08 2.93
C LYS A 13 -22.80 -3.96 4.37
N GLU A 14 -21.79 -4.74 4.72
CA GLU A 14 -21.15 -4.64 6.04
C GLU A 14 -20.49 -3.26 6.19
N PRO A 15 -20.87 -2.46 7.21
CA PRO A 15 -20.26 -1.16 7.43
C PRO A 15 -18.89 -1.29 8.11
N PHE A 16 -18.06 -0.24 8.02
CA PHE A 16 -16.76 -0.12 8.71
C PHE A 16 -15.76 -1.26 8.47
N VAL A 17 -15.85 -1.94 7.32
CA VAL A 17 -14.85 -2.91 6.91
C VAL A 17 -13.48 -2.25 6.78
N SER A 18 -12.42 -2.96 7.19
CA SER A 18 -11.05 -2.47 7.14
C SER A 18 -10.50 -2.34 5.71
N ASP A 19 -10.99 -3.17 4.80
CA ASP A 19 -10.54 -3.24 3.41
C ASP A 19 -11.63 -2.72 2.45
N ILE A 20 -11.70 -1.39 2.34
CA ILE A 20 -12.61 -0.70 1.43
C ILE A 20 -12.05 -0.80 0.01
N SER A 21 -12.91 -1.19 -0.94
CA SER A 21 -12.52 -1.28 -2.34
C SER A 21 -12.09 0.09 -2.89
N HIS A 22 -11.16 0.08 -3.85
CA HIS A 22 -10.59 1.32 -4.40
C HIS A 22 -11.65 2.33 -4.89
N GLN A 23 -12.70 1.82 -5.55
CA GLN A 23 -13.79 2.62 -6.11
C GLN A 23 -14.70 3.25 -5.04
N GLU A 24 -14.67 2.71 -3.82
CA GLU A 24 -15.52 3.15 -2.71
C GLU A 24 -14.76 4.08 -1.74
N ILE A 25 -13.49 4.35 -2.00
CA ILE A 25 -12.71 5.34 -1.24
C ILE A 25 -13.24 6.74 -1.55
N LEU A 26 -13.73 7.44 -0.53
CA LEU A 26 -14.12 8.84 -0.64
C LEU A 26 -12.91 9.70 -1.00
N VAL A 27 -12.92 10.32 -2.17
CA VAL A 27 -11.85 11.20 -2.63
C VAL A 27 -12.00 12.58 -2.00
N THR A 28 -11.17 12.85 -1.00
CA THR A 28 -11.11 14.17 -0.34
C THR A 28 -10.04 15.06 -1.01
N PRO A 29 -10.06 16.39 -0.77
CA PRO A 29 -8.98 17.27 -1.24
C PRO A 29 -7.58 16.84 -0.74
N VAL A 30 -7.50 16.21 0.43
CA VAL A 30 -6.26 15.65 0.97
C VAL A 30 -5.78 14.48 0.13
N ILE A 31 -6.67 13.54 -0.23
CA ILE A 31 -6.31 12.40 -1.07
C ILE A 31 -5.90 12.87 -2.47
N ALA A 32 -6.63 13.81 -3.06
CA ALA A 32 -6.26 14.41 -4.34
C ALA A 32 -4.86 15.05 -4.29
N GLY A 33 -4.56 15.84 -3.26
CA GLY A 33 -3.25 16.44 -3.09
C GLY A 33 -2.11 15.43 -2.85
N VAL A 34 -2.39 14.30 -2.18
CA VAL A 34 -1.42 13.20 -2.06
C VAL A 34 -1.20 12.52 -3.41
N GLN A 35 -2.26 12.29 -4.19
CA GLN A 35 -2.19 11.69 -5.51
C GLN A 35 -1.33 12.51 -6.47
N ASP A 36 -1.52 13.84 -6.52
CA ASP A 36 -0.72 14.73 -7.37
C ASP A 36 0.77 14.65 -7.05
N ARG A 37 1.12 14.71 -5.76
CA ARG A 37 2.52 14.62 -5.29
C ARG A 37 3.10 13.22 -5.49
N PHE A 38 2.28 12.18 -5.35
CA PHE A 38 2.66 10.81 -5.62
C PHE A 38 3.04 10.63 -7.09
N HIS A 39 2.19 11.08 -8.03
CA HIS A 39 2.51 11.03 -9.46
C HIS A 39 3.70 11.92 -9.82
N TYR A 40 3.87 13.06 -9.17
CA TYR A 40 5.06 13.89 -9.34
C TYR A 40 6.34 13.14 -8.94
N ALA A 41 6.35 12.51 -7.77
CA ALA A 41 7.49 11.72 -7.31
C ALA A 41 7.78 10.53 -8.23
N LEU A 42 6.75 9.82 -8.69
CA LEU A 42 6.89 8.73 -9.65
C LEU A 42 7.54 9.19 -10.95
N ARG A 43 7.09 10.31 -11.53
CA ARG A 43 7.68 10.85 -12.78
C ARG A 43 9.15 11.22 -12.63
N LEU A 44 9.57 11.68 -11.46
CA LEU A 44 10.95 12.05 -11.19
C LEU A 44 11.84 10.86 -10.76
N GLY A 45 11.27 9.70 -10.42
CA GLY A 45 11.99 8.64 -9.71
C GLY A 45 12.44 9.06 -8.30
N ALA A 46 11.70 9.97 -7.66
CA ALA A 46 12.05 10.55 -6.38
C ALA A 46 11.51 9.72 -5.20
N ILE A 47 12.06 9.97 -4.01
CA ILE A 47 11.54 9.43 -2.75
C ILE A 47 10.47 10.37 -2.21
N ALA A 48 9.30 9.82 -1.87
CA ALA A 48 8.20 10.56 -1.23
C ALA A 48 7.97 10.06 0.21
N LEU A 49 7.67 11.00 1.11
CA LEU A 49 7.33 10.71 2.51
C LEU A 49 5.90 11.22 2.80
N VAL A 50 5.02 10.32 3.23
CA VAL A 50 3.65 10.66 3.65
C VAL A 50 3.56 10.59 5.17
N THR A 51 3.34 11.74 5.81
CA THR A 51 3.25 11.87 7.27
C THR A 51 1.83 12.24 7.73
N GLY A 52 1.57 12.11 9.02
CA GLY A 52 0.26 12.36 9.63
C GLY A 52 0.03 11.49 10.87
N GLU A 53 -0.96 11.84 11.66
CA GLU A 53 -1.32 11.14 12.91
C GLU A 53 -1.84 9.71 12.67
N ILE A 54 -1.86 8.89 13.72
CA ILE A 54 -2.44 7.55 13.65
C ILE A 54 -3.92 7.67 13.25
N GLY A 55 -4.37 6.85 12.28
CA GLY A 55 -5.74 6.91 11.78
C GLY A 55 -6.03 8.03 10.77
N SER A 56 -5.06 8.90 10.44
CA SER A 56 -5.27 10.02 9.49
C SER A 56 -5.43 9.63 8.01
N GLY A 57 -5.53 8.33 7.70
CA GLY A 57 -5.74 7.85 6.33
C GLY A 57 -4.49 7.70 5.46
N LYS A 58 -3.26 7.76 6.01
CA LYS A 58 -2.00 7.62 5.24
C LYS A 58 -1.97 6.37 4.34
N SER A 59 -2.19 5.19 4.92
CA SER A 59 -2.19 3.93 4.18
C SER A 59 -3.32 3.87 3.15
N THR A 60 -4.47 4.46 3.47
CA THR A 60 -5.61 4.55 2.55
C THR A 60 -5.33 5.46 1.36
N ALA A 61 -4.69 6.61 1.58
CA ALA A 61 -4.28 7.51 0.51
C ALA A 61 -3.26 6.84 -0.43
N LEU A 62 -2.26 6.14 0.13
CA LEU A 62 -1.30 5.37 -0.68
C LEU A 62 -1.98 4.24 -1.46
N ARG A 63 -2.89 3.48 -0.83
CA ARG A 63 -3.65 2.42 -1.51
C ARG A 63 -4.51 2.97 -2.65
N TYR A 64 -5.12 4.14 -2.45
CA TYR A 64 -5.87 4.83 -3.49
C TYR A 64 -4.98 5.21 -4.68
N CYS A 65 -3.81 5.79 -4.42
CA CYS A 65 -2.87 6.17 -5.48
C CYS A 65 -2.36 4.94 -6.25
N ILE A 66 -1.97 3.90 -5.53
CA ILE A 66 -1.48 2.64 -6.10
C ILE A 66 -2.55 1.95 -6.95
N GLY A 67 -3.82 1.94 -6.51
CA GLY A 67 -4.91 1.33 -7.27
C GLY A 67 -5.22 2.02 -8.59
N GLY A 68 -4.71 3.24 -8.82
CA GLY A 68 -4.78 3.94 -10.10
C GLY A 68 -3.61 3.65 -11.05
N LEU A 69 -2.60 2.89 -10.63
CA LEU A 69 -1.45 2.55 -11.48
C LEU A 69 -1.79 1.39 -12.42
N HIS A 70 -1.36 1.49 -13.67
CA HIS A 70 -1.55 0.42 -14.64
C HIS A 70 -0.63 -0.77 -14.29
N PRO A 71 -1.17 -2.00 -14.10
CA PRO A 71 -0.38 -3.13 -13.61
C PRO A 71 0.68 -3.63 -14.60
N SER A 72 0.55 -3.31 -15.89
CA SER A 72 1.58 -3.64 -16.90
C SER A 72 2.73 -2.64 -16.91
N GLU A 73 2.55 -1.44 -16.36
CA GLU A 73 3.58 -0.41 -16.29
C GLU A 73 4.29 -0.40 -14.94
N TYR A 74 3.57 -0.73 -13.87
CA TYR A 74 4.08 -0.65 -12.50
C TYR A 74 3.96 -1.98 -11.77
N ARG A 75 5.06 -2.40 -11.15
CA ARG A 75 5.06 -3.46 -10.14
C ARG A 75 5.22 -2.84 -8.76
N VAL A 76 4.24 -3.05 -7.90
CA VAL A 76 4.19 -2.49 -6.54
C VAL A 76 4.72 -3.52 -5.56
N LEU A 77 5.73 -3.16 -4.78
CA LEU A 77 6.32 -4.02 -3.76
C LEU A 77 6.01 -3.44 -2.37
N PHE A 78 5.29 -4.19 -1.55
CA PHE A 78 5.01 -3.80 -0.17
C PHE A 78 6.12 -4.30 0.75
N VAL A 79 6.80 -3.36 1.40
CA VAL A 79 7.88 -3.64 2.33
C VAL A 79 7.47 -3.18 3.72
N THR A 80 7.56 -4.07 4.70
CA THR A 80 7.25 -3.75 6.10
C THR A 80 8.48 -3.15 6.75
N ALA A 81 8.35 -1.95 7.31
CA ALA A 81 9.41 -1.34 8.10
C ALA A 81 9.87 -2.30 9.21
N SER A 82 11.17 -2.58 9.27
CA SER A 82 11.77 -3.44 10.27
C SER A 82 12.95 -2.73 10.92
N SER A 83 13.21 -3.06 12.19
CA SER A 83 14.43 -2.68 12.91
C SER A 83 15.61 -3.61 12.60
N GLY A 84 15.43 -4.53 11.66
CA GLY A 84 16.43 -5.51 11.25
C GLY A 84 17.56 -4.90 10.43
N SER A 85 18.51 -5.75 10.05
CA SER A 85 19.59 -5.34 9.14
C SER A 85 19.06 -5.03 7.74
N ILE A 86 19.86 -4.33 6.94
CA ILE A 86 19.59 -4.11 5.50
C ILE A 86 19.32 -5.41 4.71
N LEU A 87 19.83 -6.56 5.19
CA LEU A 87 19.56 -7.85 4.56
C LEU A 87 18.09 -8.24 4.67
N GLU A 88 17.41 -7.82 5.74
CA GLU A 88 15.97 -8.06 5.91
C GLU A 88 15.15 -7.31 4.87
N LEU A 89 15.52 -6.05 4.60
CA LEU A 89 14.92 -5.27 3.50
C LEU A 89 15.10 -5.99 2.16
N TYR A 90 16.31 -6.49 1.86
CA TYR A 90 16.56 -7.22 0.61
C TYR A 90 15.77 -8.51 0.51
N ARG A 91 15.61 -9.25 1.61
CA ARG A 91 14.76 -10.45 1.64
C ARG A 91 13.30 -10.12 1.42
N GLN A 92 12.78 -9.05 2.03
CA GLN A 92 11.39 -8.63 1.82
C GLN A 92 11.15 -8.26 0.34
N ILE A 93 12.04 -7.47 -0.27
CA ILE A 93 11.94 -7.12 -1.70
C ILE A 93 11.98 -8.39 -2.57
N LEU A 94 12.95 -9.28 -2.34
CA LEU A 94 13.09 -10.51 -3.13
C LEU A 94 11.92 -11.47 -2.93
N GLY A 95 11.40 -11.59 -1.71
CA GLY A 95 10.19 -12.34 -1.41
C GLY A 95 8.97 -11.80 -2.17
N THR A 96 8.80 -10.47 -2.23
CA THR A 96 7.72 -9.87 -3.05
C THR A 96 7.88 -10.10 -4.55
N LEU A 97 9.10 -10.42 -5.02
CA LEU A 97 9.39 -10.79 -6.40
C LEU A 97 9.30 -12.31 -6.66
N GLY A 98 8.97 -13.11 -5.65
CA GLY A 98 8.88 -14.58 -5.76
C GLY A 98 10.23 -15.29 -5.65
N VAL A 99 11.26 -14.64 -5.11
CA VAL A 99 12.59 -15.23 -4.89
C VAL A 99 12.76 -15.59 -3.42
N ASP A 100 12.45 -16.84 -3.12
CA ASP A 100 12.60 -17.42 -1.78
C ASP A 100 14.02 -17.98 -1.54
N ASN A 101 14.34 -18.30 -0.29
CA ASN A 101 15.60 -18.94 0.12
C ASN A 101 16.88 -18.17 -0.27
N VAL A 102 16.86 -16.85 -0.09
CA VAL A 102 18.04 -16.03 -0.28
C VAL A 102 19.01 -16.19 0.88
N GLY A 103 20.22 -16.69 0.57
CA GLY A 103 21.31 -16.83 1.54
C GLY A 103 21.77 -15.50 2.13
N SER A 104 22.81 -15.51 2.96
CA SER A 104 23.30 -14.32 3.67
C SER A 104 24.14 -13.35 2.83
N SER A 105 24.46 -13.71 1.58
CA SER A 105 25.34 -12.91 0.74
C SER A 105 24.64 -11.68 0.17
N ARG A 106 25.01 -10.50 0.70
CA ARG A 106 24.52 -9.21 0.21
C ARG A 106 24.71 -9.02 -1.29
N ALA A 107 25.91 -9.32 -1.81
CA ALA A 107 26.23 -9.16 -3.22
C ALA A 107 25.33 -10.01 -4.12
N LYS A 108 25.02 -11.25 -3.70
CA LYS A 108 24.10 -12.12 -4.46
C LYS A 108 22.66 -11.59 -4.42
N MET A 109 22.23 -11.02 -3.31
CA MET A 109 20.88 -10.45 -3.18
C MET A 109 20.72 -9.19 -4.04
N THR A 110 21.65 -8.23 -3.96
CA THR A 110 21.58 -7.00 -4.75
C THR A 110 21.59 -7.25 -6.26
N ARG A 111 22.26 -8.31 -6.73
CA ARG A 111 22.24 -8.69 -8.16
C ARG A 111 20.89 -9.26 -8.62
N ARG A 112 20.05 -9.74 -7.71
CA ARG A 112 18.75 -10.38 -8.00
C ARG A 112 17.57 -9.43 -7.87
N ILE A 113 17.78 -8.25 -7.27
CA ILE A 113 16.83 -7.13 -7.24
C ILE A 113 16.97 -6.39 -8.55
#